data_AF-A0A285J1F8-F1
#
_entry.id   AF-A0A285J1F8-F1
#
_cell.length_a   1.000
_cell.length_b   1.000
_cell.length_c   1.000
_cell.angle_alpha   90.00
_cell.angle_beta   90.00
_cell.angle_gamma   90.00
#
_symmetry.space_group_name_H-M   'P 1'
#
loop_
_entity.id
_entity.type
_entity.pdbx_description
1 polymer ?
#
loop_
_entity_poly.entity_id
_entity_poly.type
_entity_poly.pdbx_seq_one_letter_code
_entity_poly.pdbx_strand_id
1 'polypeptide(L)' 'MRPRWRLLAALYPFGAGAMGVNLFFASLIGSWLGWPVLSPTHAAIGGLVIGLPATYAFGCHIVRLMEQAERK' A
#
# COMPACT_ATOMS: atom_id res chain seq x y z
N MET A 1 5.73 -6.51 -18.17
CA MET A 1 4.29 -6.25 -17.99
C MET A 1 4.19 -5.02 -17.10
N ARG A 2 3.90 -3.84 -17.67
CA ARG A 2 3.85 -2.58 -16.90
C ARG A 2 2.38 -2.24 -16.64
N PRO A 3 1.94 -2.08 -15.38
CA PRO A 3 0.58 -1.65 -15.10
C PRO A 3 0.31 -0.29 -15.72
N ARG A 4 -0.89 -0.14 -16.29
CA ARG A 4 -1.31 1.12 -16.88
C ARG A 4 -1.37 2.19 -15.79
N TRP A 5 -0.91 3.40 -16.08
CA TRP A 5 -0.92 4.53 -15.14
C TRP A 5 -2.33 4.79 -14.56
N ARG A 6 -3.39 4.59 -15.34
CA ARG A 6 -4.78 4.69 -14.86
C ARG A 6 -5.12 3.67 -13.77
N LEU A 7 -4.62 2.44 -13.88
CA LEU A 7 -4.83 1.41 -12.86
C LEU A 7 -4.10 1.78 -11.57
N LEU A 8 -2.84 2.20 -11.68
CA LEU A 8 -2.05 2.64 -10.52
C LEU A 8 -2.68 3.85 -9.85
N ALA A 9 -3.12 4.85 -10.61
CA ALA A 9 -3.77 6.05 -10.06
C ALA A 9 -5.08 5.71 -9.33
N ALA A 10 -5.90 4.81 -9.87
CA ALA A 10 -7.13 4.36 -9.21
C ALA A 10 -6.85 3.56 -7.94
N LEU A 11 -5.78 2.76 -7.93
CA LEU A 11 -5.41 1.89 -6.83
C LEU A 11 -4.60 2.61 -5.73
N TYR A 12 -3.93 3.71 -6.08
CA TYR A 12 -3.08 4.47 -5.16
C TYR A 12 -3.78 4.95 -3.89
N PRO A 13 -4.98 5.59 -3.92
CA PRO A 13 -5.63 6.02 -2.68
C PRO A 13 -5.94 4.85 -1.73
N PHE A 14 -6.27 3.68 -2.28
CA PHE A 14 -6.48 2.46 -1.50
C PHE A 14 -5.17 1.92 -0.91
N GLY A 15 -4.11 1.86 -1.72
CA GLY A 15 -2.79 1.40 -1.27
C GLY A 15 -2.19 2.31 -0.22
N ALA A 16 -2.23 3.63 -0.41
CA ALA A 16 -1.76 4.61 0.54
C ALA A 16 -2.57 4.60 1.85
N GLY A 17 -3.90 4.51 1.75
CA GLY A 17 -4.78 4.37 2.92
C GLY A 17 -4.49 3.08 3.70
N ALA A 18 -4.42 1.94 3.01
CA ALA A 18 -4.10 0.66 3.63
C ALA A 18 -2.73 0.70 4.32
N MET A 19 -1.70 1.23 3.66
CA MET A 19 -0.37 1.32 4.26
C MET A 19 -0.34 2.29 5.45
N GLY A 20 -1.02 3.43 5.38
CA GLY A 20 -1.09 4.39 6.48
C GLY A 20 -1.78 3.83 7.73
N VAL A 21 -2.92 3.17 7.55
CA VAL A 21 -3.65 2.54 8.66
C VAL A 21 -2.84 1.39 9.26
N ASN A 22 -2.26 0.53 8.42
CA ASN A 22 -1.42 -0.57 8.90
C ASN A 22 -0.15 -0.07 9.61
N LEU A 23 0.46 1.02 9.13
CA LEU A 23 1.62 1.62 9.78
C LEU A 23 1.26 2.20 11.16
N PHE A 24 0.11 2.85 11.28
CA PHE A 24 -0.39 3.30 12.58
C PHE A 24 -0.63 2.13 13.53
N PHE A 25 -1.33 1.08 13.09
CA PHE A 25 -1.57 -0.12 13.90
C PHE A 25 -0.28 -0.86 14.27
N ALA A 26 0.69 -0.95 13.36
CA ALA A 26 2.01 -1.50 13.65
C ALA A 26 2.71 -0.72 14.77
N SER A 27 2.55 0.61 14.81
CA SER A 27 3.09 1.43 15.90
C SER A 27 2.39 1.17 17.24
N LEU A 28 1.09 0.86 17.24
CA LEU A 28 0.37 0.46 18.46
C LEU A 28 0.87 -0.88 18.99
N ILE A 29 1.09 -1.86 18.13
CA ILE A 29 1.69 -3.15 18.51
C ILE A 29 3.12 -2.94 19.00
N GLY A 30 3.91 -2.12 18.28
CA GLY A 30 5.26 -1.76 18.68
C GLY A 30 5.33 -1.08 20.05
N SER A 31 4.28 -0.37 20.46
CA SER A 31 4.22 0.23 21.80
C SER A 31 4.26 -0.80 22.93
N TRP A 32 3.83 -2.05 22.68
CA TRP A 32 3.95 -3.14 23.65
C TRP A 32 5.41 -3.58 23.85
N LEU A 33 6.27 -3.32 22.85
CA LEU A 33 7.72 -3.50 22.93
C LEU A 33 8.45 -2.29 23.52
N GLY A 34 7.73 -1.23 23.93
CA GLY A 34 8.31 0.01 24.45
C GLY A 34 8.67 1.05 23.38
N TRP A 35 8.28 0.84 22.12
CA TRP A 35 8.49 1.84 21.06
C TRP A 35 7.49 2.99 21.12
N PRO A 36 7.87 4.19 20.63
CA PRO A 36 6.96 5.33 20.58
C PRO A 36 5.80 5.07 19.61
N VAL A 37 4.59 5.46 20.02
CA VAL A 37 3.40 5.41 19.16
C VAL A 37 3.54 6.46 18.06
N LEU A 38 3.33 6.05 16.82
CA LEU A 38 3.43 6.95 15.68
C LEU A 38 2.17 7.82 15.63
N SER A 39 2.34 9.14 15.56
CA SER A 39 1.16 10.02 15.44
C SER A 39 0.39 9.75 14.12
N PRO A 40 -0.93 10.01 14.08
CA PRO A 40 -1.74 9.77 12.89
C PRO A 40 -1.24 10.50 11.63
N THR A 41 -0.71 11.71 11.78
CA THR A 41 -0.17 12.50 10.66
C THR A 41 1.10 11.85 10.08
N HIS A 42 2.00 11.38 10.94
CA HIS A 42 3.21 10.68 10.51
C HIS A 42 2.88 9.33 9.87
N ALA A 43 1.89 8.61 10.39
CA ALA A 43 1.41 7.38 9.79
C ALA A 43 0.79 7.62 8.40
N ALA A 44 0.03 8.71 8.22
CA ALA A 44 -0.53 9.09 6.92
C ALA A 44 0.55 9.45 5.89
N ILE A 45 1.57 10.22 6.29
CA ILE A 45 2.71 10.56 5.43
C ILE A 45 3.49 9.28 5.06
N GLY A 46 3.76 8.41 6.04
CA GLY A 46 4.39 7.11 5.79
C GLY A 46 3.56 6.24 4.85
N GLY A 47 2.23 6.25 5.00
CA GLY A 47 1.28 5.59 4.11
C GLY A 47 1.32 6.11 2.68
N LEU A 48 1.46 7.42 2.47
CA LEU A 48 1.62 8.00 1.13
C LEU A 48 2.91 7.55 0.45
N VAL A 49 4.02 7.51 1.20
CA VAL A 49 5.34 7.12 0.71
C VAL A 49 5.40 5.62 0.40
N ILE A 50 5.00 4.77 1.36
CA ILE A 50 5.02 3.31 1.25
C ILE A 50 3.88 2.81 0.34
N GLY A 51 2.81 3.58 0.22
CA GLY A 51 1.70 3.32 -0.68
C GLY A 51 2.13 3.26 -2.14
N LEU A 52 3.11 4.05 -2.57
CA LEU A 52 3.61 4.04 -3.95
C LEU A 52 4.19 2.68 -4.38
N PRO A 53 5.21 2.13 -3.69
CA PRO A 53 5.75 0.81 -4.03
C PRO A 53 4.71 -0.31 -3.80
N ALA A 54 3.86 -0.20 -2.78
CA ALA A 54 2.79 -1.17 -2.53
C ALA A 54 1.77 -1.22 -3.68
N THR A 55 1.28 -0.06 -4.12
CA THR A 55 0.35 0.07 -5.25
C THR A 55 0.97 -0.43 -6.54
N TYR A 56 2.26 -0.18 -6.77
CA TYR A 56 2.95 -0.70 -7.95
C TYR A 56 3.04 -2.23 -7.93
N ALA A 57 3.46 -2.82 -6.81
CA ALA A 57 3.56 -4.27 -6.65
C ALA A 57 2.19 -4.94 -6.85
N PHE A 58 1.13 -4.38 -6.26
CA PHE A 58 -0.23 -4.89 -6.43
C PHE A 58 -0.77 -4.69 -7.85
N GLY A 59 -0.48 -3.56 -8.48
CA GLY A 59 -0.82 -3.31 -9.89
C GLY A 59 -0.16 -4.32 -10.83
N CYS A 60 1.13 -4.63 -10.62
CA CYS A 60 1.82 -5.68 -11.36
C CYS A 60 1.18 -7.07 -11.13
N HIS A 61 0.77 -7.36 -9.90
CA HIS A 61 0.09 -8.61 -9.57
C HIS A 61 -1.26 -8.74 -10.29
N ILE A 62 -2.08 -7.69 -10.31
CA ILE A 62 -3.35 -7.67 -11.05
C ILE A 62 -3.13 -7.90 -12.55
N VAL A 63 -2.17 -7.21 -13.15
CA VAL A 63 -1.89 -7.37 -14.59
C VAL A 63 -1.50 -8.81 -14.91
N ARG A 64 -0.66 -9.43 -14.08
CA ARG A 64 -0.31 -10.84 -14.24
C ARG A 64 -1.53 -11.77 -14.15
N LEU A 65 -2.46 -11.49 -13.23
CA LEU A 65 -3.71 -12.25 -13.13
C LEU A 65 -4.62 -12.06 -14.35
N MET A 66 -4.71 -10.84 -14.88
CA MET A 66 -5.48 -10.56 -16.10
C MET A 66 -4.93 -11.34 -17.30
N GLU A 67 -3.61 -11.34 -17.49
CA GLU A 67 -2.97 -12.07 -18.59
C GLU A 67 -3.10 -13.59 -18.44
N GLN A 68 -3.12 -14.10 -17.21
CA GLN A 68 -3.41 -15.52 -16.95
C GLN A 68 -4.86 -15.88 -17.29
N ALA A 69 -5.80 -14.98 -17.01
CA ALA A 69 -7.21 -15.18 -17.34
C ALA A 69 -7.47 -15.09 -18.86
N GLU A 70 -6.80 -14.18 -19.58
CA GLU A 70 -6.92 -14.05 -21.04
C GLU A 70 -6.27 -15.20 -21.81
N ARG A 71 -5.23 -15.84 -21.25
CA ARG A 71 -4.59 -17.02 -21.85
C ARG A 71 -5.42 -18.31 -21.72
N LYS A 72 -6.48 -18.29 -20.91
CA LYS A 72 -7.34 -19.45 -20.67
C LYS A 72 -8.65 -19.30 -21.47
#